data_AF-A0A2E0VPL7-F1
#
_entry.id   AF-A0A2E0VPL7-F1
#
_cell.length_a   1.000
_cell.length_b   1.000
_cell.length_c   1.000
_cell.angle_alpha   90.00
_cell.angle_beta   90.00
_cell.angle_gamma   90.00
#
_symmetry.space_group_name_H-M   'P 1'
#
loop_
_entity.id
_entity.type
_entity.pdbx_description
1 polymer ?
#
loop_
_entity_poly.entity_id
_entity_poly.type
_entity_poly.pdbx_seq_one_letter_code
_entity_poly.pdbx_strand_id
1 'polypeptide(L)'
;MKFKTIHVAWTLAALVCLTAANLLHASSHREAPLIANDPLADNTDLYAFRSPDNPDMITIIANYIPAELPHGGPNYYTFGENIRYEIHIDNDASNHGDEIIYRFTFNRVNQDPTTFFNIRLGAQNRLTTYTCERSTDGGLTWMVIAENGVVPPPNIGPRSIESGVGLSTTYEDLFLQAINTASTGEKIFCGPVDDPFFVDLGGVFDLGDMPRQNGAPRDGLA
;
A
#
# COMPACT_ATOMS: atom_id res chain seq x y z
N MET A 1 -26.17 -57.34 -8.60
CA MET A 1 -24.86 -56.77 -9.02
C MET A 1 -24.93 -55.25 -9.26
N LYS A 2 -25.54 -54.46 -8.35
CA LYS A 2 -25.74 -52.99 -8.52
C LYS A 2 -25.21 -52.11 -7.37
N PHE A 3 -24.69 -52.71 -6.30
CA PHE A 3 -24.25 -51.96 -5.10
C PHE A 3 -22.76 -51.57 -5.09
N LYS A 4 -21.91 -52.23 -5.90
CA LYS A 4 -20.46 -51.93 -5.95
C LYS A 4 -20.12 -50.65 -6.71
N THR A 5 -20.91 -50.28 -7.72
CA THR A 5 -20.63 -49.12 -8.59
C THR A 5 -20.89 -47.78 -7.91
N ILE A 6 -21.82 -47.74 -6.96
CA ILE A 6 -22.15 -46.52 -6.22
C ILE A 6 -20.95 -46.10 -5.35
N HIS A 7 -20.36 -47.02 -4.58
CA HIS A 7 -19.26 -46.71 -3.65
C HIS A 7 -17.98 -46.20 -4.34
N VAL A 8 -17.72 -46.63 -5.58
CA VAL A 8 -16.59 -46.15 -6.40
C VAL A 8 -16.82 -44.70 -6.88
N ALA A 9 -18.06 -44.33 -7.20
CA ALA A 9 -18.38 -42.97 -7.62
C ALA A 9 -18.24 -41.95 -6.48
N TRP A 10 -18.64 -42.33 -5.25
CA TRP A 10 -18.48 -41.48 -4.06
C TRP A 10 -17.01 -41.31 -3.63
N THR A 11 -16.19 -42.35 -3.79
CA THR A 11 -14.75 -42.28 -3.48
C THR A 11 -13.97 -41.46 -4.52
N LEU A 12 -14.31 -41.55 -5.81
CA LEU A 12 -13.71 -40.69 -6.84
C LEU A 12 -14.11 -39.21 -6.66
N ALA A 13 -15.37 -38.93 -6.33
CA ALA A 13 -15.85 -37.58 -6.09
C ALA A 13 -15.16 -36.93 -4.86
N ALA A 14 -14.97 -37.69 -3.78
CA ALA A 14 -14.22 -37.23 -2.62
C ALA A 14 -12.74 -36.95 -2.95
N LEU A 15 -12.10 -37.77 -3.77
CA LEU A 15 -10.71 -37.58 -4.18
C LEU A 15 -10.52 -36.34 -5.08
N VAL A 16 -11.48 -36.06 -5.97
CA VAL A 16 -11.50 -34.84 -6.80
C VAL A 16 -11.74 -33.59 -5.96
N CYS A 17 -12.62 -33.65 -4.95
CA CYS A 17 -12.80 -32.55 -4.00
C CYS A 17 -11.56 -32.28 -3.13
N LEU A 18 -10.77 -33.31 -2.78
CA LEU A 18 -9.51 -33.14 -2.05
C LEU A 18 -8.38 -32.54 -2.91
N THR A 19 -8.38 -32.77 -4.23
CA THR A 19 -7.40 -32.14 -5.14
C THR A 19 -7.84 -30.75 -5.63
N ALA A 20 -9.13 -30.42 -5.51
CA ALA A 20 -9.71 -29.13 -5.86
C ALA A 20 -9.74 -28.14 -4.68
N ALA A 21 -9.14 -28.49 -3.53
CA ALA A 21 -8.69 -27.52 -2.56
C ALA A 21 -7.58 -26.69 -3.22
N ASN A 22 -7.99 -25.71 -4.02
CA ASN A 22 -7.12 -24.63 -4.44
C ASN A 22 -6.37 -24.16 -3.20
N LEU A 23 -5.04 -24.14 -3.29
CA LEU A 23 -4.22 -23.50 -2.28
C LEU A 23 -4.69 -22.05 -2.23
N LEU A 24 -5.54 -21.72 -1.25
CA LEU A 24 -5.94 -20.36 -0.95
C LEU A 24 -4.70 -19.66 -0.41
N HIS A 25 -3.89 -19.10 -1.30
CA HIS A 25 -2.74 -18.26 -0.99
C HIS A 25 -3.20 -16.82 -0.74
N ALA A 26 -4.21 -16.63 0.12
CA ALA A 26 -4.66 -15.31 0.53
C ALA A 26 -4.08 -15.01 1.91
N SER A 27 -2.79 -14.69 1.96
CA SER A 27 -2.19 -14.07 3.14
C SER A 27 -1.22 -13.01 2.63
N SER A 28 -1.56 -11.75 2.91
CA SER A 28 -0.87 -10.56 2.42
C SER A 28 -0.15 -9.79 3.53
N HIS A 29 -0.46 -10.11 4.79
CA HIS A 29 0.13 -9.48 5.96
C HIS A 29 1.50 -10.11 6.28
N ARG A 30 2.33 -9.39 7.02
CA ARG A 30 3.71 -9.74 7.39
C ARG A 30 3.95 -11.20 7.81
N GLU A 31 2.94 -11.89 8.35
CA GLU A 31 3.04 -13.30 8.77
C GLU A 31 2.95 -14.32 7.62
N ALA A 32 2.63 -13.89 6.39
CA ALA A 32 2.56 -14.75 5.23
C ALA A 32 3.97 -15.18 4.78
N PRO A 33 4.25 -16.48 4.58
CA PRO A 33 5.59 -16.97 4.24
C PRO A 33 6.21 -16.36 2.96
N LEU A 34 5.39 -15.94 2.00
CA LEU A 34 5.85 -15.34 0.74
C LEU A 34 6.15 -13.84 0.88
N ILE A 35 5.40 -13.12 1.72
CA ILE A 35 5.56 -11.68 1.96
C ILE A 35 6.64 -11.41 3.02
N ALA A 36 6.86 -12.34 3.96
CA ALA A 36 7.92 -12.22 4.96
C ALA A 36 9.33 -12.00 4.38
N ASN A 37 9.56 -12.43 3.12
CA ASN A 37 10.82 -12.23 2.39
C ASN A 37 10.79 -11.06 1.40
N ASP A 38 9.64 -10.40 1.20
CA ASP A 38 9.49 -9.19 0.39
C ASP A 38 8.68 -8.14 1.17
N PRO A 39 9.29 -7.48 2.17
CA PRO A 39 8.59 -6.56 3.06
C PRO A 39 8.03 -5.32 2.35
N LEU A 40 8.48 -5.02 1.12
CA LEU A 40 7.94 -3.93 0.33
C LEU A 40 6.61 -4.30 -0.34
N ALA A 41 6.28 -5.60 -0.41
CA ALA A 41 5.01 -6.13 -0.88
C ALA A 41 4.00 -6.39 0.26
N ASP A 42 4.36 -6.06 1.51
CA ASP A 42 3.50 -6.23 2.68
C ASP A 42 2.33 -5.26 2.63
N ASN A 43 1.16 -5.78 2.23
CA ASN A 43 -0.10 -5.04 2.23
C ASN A 43 -0.72 -5.18 3.60
N THR A 44 -0.72 -4.09 4.35
CA THR A 44 -1.23 -4.07 5.72
C THR A 44 -2.75 -4.06 5.72
N ASP A 45 -3.35 -3.13 4.96
CA ASP A 45 -4.80 -2.93 4.92
C ASP A 45 -5.30 -2.31 3.60
N LEU A 46 -6.56 -2.61 3.25
CA LEU A 46 -7.32 -1.96 2.18
C LEU A 46 -8.61 -1.35 2.76
N TYR A 47 -8.83 -0.07 2.47
CA TYR A 47 -10.06 0.64 2.82
C TYR A 47 -10.77 1.10 1.55
N ALA A 48 -12.08 0.93 1.49
CA ALA A 48 -12.92 1.45 0.42
C ALA A 48 -14.20 2.04 1.02
N PHE A 49 -14.44 3.33 0.77
CA PHE A 49 -15.60 4.03 1.31
C PHE A 49 -16.06 5.13 0.36
N ARG A 50 -17.34 5.49 0.45
CA ARG A 50 -17.87 6.64 -0.28
C ARG A 50 -17.14 7.90 0.20
N SER A 51 -16.59 8.67 -0.73
CA SER A 51 -15.80 9.84 -0.39
C SER A 51 -16.64 10.86 0.38
N PRO A 52 -16.16 11.35 1.55
CA PRO A 52 -16.89 12.33 2.35
C PRO A 52 -16.99 13.69 1.65
N ASP A 53 -16.00 14.04 0.84
CA ASP A 53 -15.93 15.32 0.12
C ASP A 53 -16.70 15.28 -1.21
N ASN A 54 -16.83 14.09 -1.82
CA ASN A 54 -17.64 13.87 -3.00
C ASN A 54 -18.39 12.53 -2.93
N PRO A 55 -19.65 12.53 -2.46
CA PRO A 55 -20.43 11.30 -2.27
C PRO A 55 -20.72 10.49 -3.54
N ASP A 56 -20.46 11.03 -4.74
CA ASP A 56 -20.60 10.31 -6.01
C ASP A 56 -19.35 9.47 -6.35
N MET A 57 -18.28 9.59 -5.55
CA MET A 57 -17.01 8.90 -5.74
C MET A 57 -16.73 7.90 -4.60
N ILE A 58 -15.88 6.91 -4.89
CA ILE A 58 -15.31 6.01 -3.90
C ILE A 58 -13.86 6.39 -3.67
N THR A 59 -13.48 6.53 -2.40
CA THR A 59 -12.08 6.60 -1.98
C THR A 59 -11.59 5.19 -1.70
N ILE A 60 -10.47 4.82 -2.31
CA ILE A 60 -9.78 3.55 -2.07
C ILE A 60 -8.38 3.87 -1.53
N ILE A 61 -7.99 3.23 -0.43
CA ILE A 61 -6.68 3.36 0.20
C ILE A 61 -6.10 1.96 0.34
N ALA A 62 -4.94 1.72 -0.25
CA ALA A 62 -4.17 0.49 -0.08
C ALA A 62 -2.88 0.84 0.65
N ASN A 63 -2.74 0.32 1.88
CA ASN A 63 -1.59 0.58 2.73
C ASN A 63 -0.54 -0.52 2.55
N TYR A 64 0.71 -0.10 2.56
CA TYR A 64 1.87 -0.99 2.46
C TYR A 64 2.92 -0.52 3.44
N ILE A 65 3.74 -1.45 3.93
CA ILE A 65 4.86 -1.18 4.83
C ILE A 65 4.37 -0.55 6.17
N PRO A 66 4.15 -1.36 7.22
CA PRO A 66 3.68 -0.82 8.49
C PRO A 66 4.77 -0.03 9.23
N ALA A 67 4.34 0.83 10.16
CA ALA A 67 5.22 1.37 11.22
C ALA A 67 6.42 2.19 10.70
N GLU A 68 6.20 3.06 9.71
CA GLU A 68 7.23 3.91 9.15
C GLU A 68 7.60 5.09 10.06
N LEU A 69 8.85 5.14 10.53
CA LEU A 69 9.38 6.32 11.22
C LEU A 69 10.03 7.29 10.22
N PRO A 70 9.57 8.56 10.13
CA PRO A 70 10.09 9.49 9.13
C PRO A 70 11.55 9.89 9.37
N HIS A 71 12.05 9.74 10.61
CA HIS A 71 13.43 10.04 11.01
C HIS A 71 14.33 8.79 11.10
N GLY A 72 13.89 7.63 10.58
CA GLY A 72 14.60 6.34 10.63
C GLY A 72 15.87 6.22 9.76
N GLY A 73 16.46 7.34 9.33
CA GLY A 73 17.61 7.36 8.43
C GLY A 73 18.83 6.56 8.95
N PRO A 74 19.73 6.12 8.05
CA PRO A 74 19.82 6.47 6.63
C PRO A 74 18.93 5.61 5.72
N ASN A 75 18.19 4.66 6.27
CA ASN A 75 17.25 3.83 5.52
C ASN A 75 15.85 4.43 5.62
N TYR A 76 15.26 4.74 4.48
CA TYR A 76 13.91 5.28 4.39
C TYR A 76 13.02 4.30 3.66
N TYR A 77 11.77 4.22 4.09
CA TYR A 77 10.74 3.37 3.49
C TYR A 77 10.33 3.94 2.13
N THR A 78 10.04 3.05 1.18
CA THR A 78 9.62 3.41 -0.18
C THR A 78 9.03 2.20 -0.87
N PHE A 79 8.16 2.42 -1.85
CA PHE A 79 7.65 1.37 -2.74
C PHE A 79 8.78 0.69 -3.52
N GLY A 80 8.63 -0.61 -3.79
CA GLY A 80 9.59 -1.40 -4.54
C GLY A 80 9.51 -1.19 -6.05
N GLU A 81 10.67 -1.14 -6.71
CA GLU A 81 10.78 -0.94 -8.17
C GLU A 81 10.46 -2.21 -8.97
N ASN A 82 10.43 -3.38 -8.31
CA ASN A 82 10.18 -4.69 -8.95
C ASN A 82 8.88 -5.34 -8.45
N ILE A 83 7.94 -4.54 -7.94
CA ILE A 83 6.67 -4.98 -7.39
C ILE A 83 5.55 -4.35 -8.21
N ARG A 84 4.52 -5.16 -8.53
CA ARG A 84 3.27 -4.67 -9.13
C ARG A 84 2.28 -4.43 -8.01
N TYR A 85 2.00 -3.17 -7.75
CA TYR A 85 0.96 -2.77 -6.80
C TYR A 85 -0.34 -2.65 -7.58
N GLU A 86 -1.27 -3.58 -7.38
CA GLU A 86 -2.52 -3.63 -8.12
C GLU A 86 -3.73 -3.51 -7.19
N ILE A 87 -4.71 -2.71 -7.59
CA ILE A 87 -6.04 -2.62 -6.96
C ILE A 87 -7.04 -3.17 -7.97
N HIS A 88 -7.65 -4.30 -7.62
CA HIS A 88 -8.63 -4.99 -8.42
C HIS A 88 -10.03 -4.63 -7.94
N ILE A 89 -10.89 -4.19 -8.85
CA ILE A 89 -12.24 -3.72 -8.56
C ILE A 89 -13.21 -4.54 -9.41
N ASP A 90 -13.96 -5.40 -8.74
CA ASP A 90 -15.21 -5.99 -9.21
C ASP A 90 -16.35 -5.08 -8.73
N ASN A 91 -17.02 -4.41 -9.68
CA ASN A 91 -18.12 -3.51 -9.39
C ASN A 91 -19.45 -3.95 -10.02
N ASP A 92 -19.46 -5.12 -10.65
CA ASP A 92 -20.66 -5.77 -11.18
C ASP A 92 -20.77 -7.21 -10.69
N ALA A 93 -21.50 -7.39 -9.59
CA ALA A 93 -21.73 -8.70 -8.98
C ALA A 93 -22.42 -9.74 -9.90
N SER A 94 -22.88 -9.37 -11.09
CA SER A 94 -23.42 -10.30 -12.09
C SER A 94 -22.36 -10.89 -13.02
N ASN A 95 -21.20 -10.25 -13.13
CA ASN A 95 -20.06 -10.69 -13.91
C ASN A 95 -18.95 -11.20 -12.99
N HIS A 96 -18.15 -12.13 -13.46
CA HIS A 96 -17.02 -12.65 -12.70
C HIS A 96 -15.73 -12.08 -13.28
N GLY A 97 -14.95 -11.40 -12.45
CA GLY A 97 -13.65 -10.85 -12.81
C GLY A 97 -13.55 -9.39 -12.41
N ASP A 98 -12.43 -8.77 -12.74
CA ASP A 98 -12.18 -7.37 -12.41
C ASP A 98 -12.66 -6.48 -13.56
N GLU A 99 -13.60 -5.59 -13.29
CA GLU A 99 -14.02 -4.57 -14.25
C GLU A 99 -13.00 -3.44 -14.37
N ILE A 100 -12.27 -3.15 -13.28
CA ILE A 100 -11.23 -2.12 -13.28
C ILE A 100 -10.03 -2.64 -12.49
N ILE A 101 -8.84 -2.52 -13.07
CA ILE A 101 -7.58 -2.76 -12.37
C ILE A 101 -6.71 -1.51 -12.49
N TYR A 102 -6.27 -0.98 -11.35
CA TYR A 102 -5.21 0.02 -11.31
C TYR A 102 -3.90 -0.65 -10.99
N ARG A 103 -2.84 -0.36 -11.75
CA ARG A 103 -1.47 -0.82 -11.51
C ARG A 103 -0.57 0.37 -11.29
N PHE A 104 0.23 0.31 -10.23
CA PHE A 104 1.29 1.26 -9.95
C PHE A 104 2.66 0.60 -10.13
N THR A 105 3.50 1.22 -10.95
CA THR A 105 4.90 0.84 -11.13
C THR A 105 5.78 1.98 -10.67
N PHE A 106 6.70 1.70 -9.75
CA PHE A 106 7.57 2.71 -9.15
C PHE A 106 8.98 2.66 -9.74
N ASN A 107 9.62 3.81 -9.84
CA ASN A 107 11.00 3.96 -10.27
C ASN A 107 11.72 4.93 -9.35
N ARG A 108 12.99 4.67 -9.04
CA ARG A 108 13.76 5.49 -8.13
C ARG A 108 15.06 5.99 -8.74
N VAL A 109 15.39 7.24 -8.45
CA VAL A 109 16.61 7.89 -8.90
C VAL A 109 17.39 8.46 -7.74
N ASN A 110 18.71 8.27 -7.79
CA ASN A 110 19.65 8.88 -6.86
C ASN A 110 20.05 10.29 -7.32
N GLN A 111 19.37 11.32 -6.84
CA GLN A 111 19.56 12.69 -7.35
C GLN A 111 20.94 13.29 -6.97
N ASP A 112 21.47 12.98 -5.79
CA ASP A 112 22.79 13.43 -5.32
C ASP A 112 23.63 12.26 -4.77
N PRO A 113 24.37 11.54 -5.64
CA PRO A 113 25.22 10.43 -5.20
C PRO A 113 26.41 10.86 -4.34
N THR A 114 26.64 12.16 -4.12
CA THR A 114 27.78 12.66 -3.32
C THR A 114 27.51 12.68 -1.82
N THR A 115 26.28 12.36 -1.40
CA THR A 115 25.84 12.42 -0.01
C THR A 115 25.06 11.17 0.39
N PHE A 116 25.05 10.86 1.68
CA PHE A 116 24.14 9.85 2.26
C PHE A 116 22.86 10.46 2.83
N PHE A 117 22.80 11.80 2.99
CA PHE A 117 21.57 12.47 3.40
C PHE A 117 20.47 12.29 2.34
N ASN A 118 19.26 11.95 2.77
CA ASN A 118 18.14 11.77 1.85
C ASN A 118 17.65 13.08 1.25
N ILE A 119 17.86 14.20 1.95
CA ILE A 119 17.47 15.53 1.47
C ILE A 119 18.62 16.49 1.71
N ARG A 120 19.04 17.17 0.65
CA ARG A 120 20.10 18.19 0.71
C ARG A 120 20.09 19.05 -0.56
N LEU A 121 20.27 20.35 -0.41
CA LEU A 121 20.50 21.32 -1.49
C LEU A 121 19.48 21.22 -2.64
N GLY A 122 18.19 21.12 -2.30
CA GLY A 122 17.09 21.03 -3.26
C GLY A 122 16.86 19.64 -3.87
N ALA A 123 17.66 18.62 -3.50
CA ALA A 123 17.53 17.26 -4.00
C ALA A 123 16.93 16.32 -2.95
N GLN A 124 16.08 15.40 -3.40
CA GLN A 124 15.69 14.17 -2.72
C GLN A 124 16.52 13.02 -3.27
N ASN A 125 17.45 12.53 -2.48
CA ASN A 125 18.43 11.54 -2.91
C ASN A 125 17.80 10.17 -3.20
N ARG A 126 16.64 9.85 -2.64
CA ARG A 126 15.83 8.70 -3.06
C ARG A 126 14.52 9.21 -3.65
N LEU A 127 14.60 9.92 -4.77
CA LEU A 127 13.41 10.39 -5.47
C LEU A 127 12.71 9.18 -6.08
N THR A 128 11.50 8.90 -5.62
CA THR A 128 10.65 7.83 -6.17
C THR A 128 9.53 8.48 -6.97
N THR A 129 9.32 7.98 -8.19
CA THR A 129 8.19 8.34 -9.05
C THR A 129 7.38 7.10 -9.38
N TYR A 130 6.17 7.29 -9.89
CA TYR A 130 5.29 6.22 -10.32
C TYR A 130 4.67 6.49 -11.69
N THR A 131 4.30 5.39 -12.34
CA THR A 131 3.35 5.34 -13.45
C THR A 131 2.11 4.60 -12.97
N CYS A 132 0.93 5.17 -13.22
CA CYS A 132 -0.34 4.52 -12.97
C CYS A 132 -0.96 4.10 -14.31
N GLU A 133 -1.24 2.80 -14.43
CA GLU A 133 -1.93 2.20 -15.55
C GLU A 133 -3.31 1.70 -15.11
N ARG A 134 -4.28 1.76 -16.01
CA ARG A 134 -5.63 1.26 -15.80
C ARG A 134 -5.99 0.24 -16.87
N SER A 135 -6.57 -0.87 -16.45
CA SER A 135 -7.24 -1.84 -17.32
C SER A 135 -8.74 -1.84 -17.02
N THR A 136 -9.56 -2.03 -18.05
CA THR A 136 -11.02 -2.19 -17.92
C THR A 136 -11.54 -3.43 -18.65
N ASP A 137 -10.67 -4.40 -18.89
CA ASP A 137 -10.93 -5.62 -19.66
C ASP A 137 -10.29 -6.84 -18.99
N GLY A 138 -10.27 -6.87 -17.66
CA GLY A 138 -9.70 -7.97 -16.87
C GLY A 138 -8.18 -8.09 -17.00
N GLY A 139 -7.47 -6.98 -17.25
CA GLY A 139 -6.00 -6.94 -17.32
C GLY A 139 -5.41 -7.28 -18.69
N LEU A 140 -6.25 -7.43 -19.74
CA LEU A 140 -5.79 -7.77 -21.09
C LEU A 140 -5.10 -6.59 -21.78
N THR A 141 -5.63 -5.38 -21.61
CA THR A 141 -5.03 -4.14 -22.12
C THR A 141 -4.85 -3.12 -21.00
N TRP A 142 -3.84 -2.27 -21.15
CA TRP A 142 -3.44 -1.28 -20.17
C TRP A 142 -3.33 0.09 -20.82
N MET A 143 -3.93 1.09 -20.18
CA MET A 143 -3.83 2.50 -20.53
C MET A 143 -3.04 3.20 -19.43
N VAL A 144 -1.97 3.90 -19.79
CA VAL A 144 -1.29 4.80 -18.86
C VAL A 144 -2.19 6.00 -18.58
N ILE A 145 -2.59 6.19 -17.33
CA ILE A 145 -3.49 7.29 -16.93
C ILE A 145 -2.77 8.40 -16.16
N ALA A 146 -1.61 8.11 -15.56
CA ALA A 146 -0.71 9.08 -14.97
C ALA A 146 0.76 8.65 -15.14
N GLU A 147 1.63 9.58 -15.52
CA GLU A 147 3.08 9.38 -15.63
C GLU A 147 3.82 10.37 -14.75
N ASN A 148 5.02 10.00 -14.30
CA ASN A 148 5.91 10.84 -13.50
C ASN A 148 5.24 11.38 -12.22
N GLY A 149 4.27 10.64 -11.66
CA GLY A 149 3.73 10.97 -10.34
C GLY A 149 4.83 10.87 -9.31
N VAL A 150 4.88 11.80 -8.35
CA VAL A 150 5.96 11.87 -7.35
C VAL A 150 5.49 11.28 -6.03
N VAL A 151 6.36 10.52 -5.39
CA VAL A 151 6.20 10.12 -3.99
C VAL A 151 6.91 11.18 -3.13
N PRO A 152 6.20 11.93 -2.26
CA PRO A 152 6.81 12.96 -1.44
C PRO A 152 7.82 12.30 -0.48
N PRO A 153 8.89 13.02 -0.08
CA PRO A 153 9.84 12.48 0.88
C PRO A 153 9.17 12.29 2.25
N PRO A 154 9.73 11.45 3.15
CA PRO A 154 9.28 11.45 4.54
C PRO A 154 9.52 12.80 5.20
N ASN A 155 8.67 13.17 6.17
CA ASN A 155 8.82 14.40 6.94
C ASN A 155 9.97 14.29 7.98
N ILE A 156 11.21 14.32 7.50
CA ILE A 156 12.43 14.15 8.32
C ILE A 156 12.60 15.31 9.32
N GLY A 157 12.00 16.46 9.04
CA GLY A 157 11.97 17.62 9.92
C GLY A 157 12.37 18.94 9.25
N PRO A 158 12.20 20.09 9.94
CA PRO A 158 12.25 21.41 9.33
C PRO A 158 13.57 21.77 8.65
N ARG A 159 14.70 21.25 9.16
CA ARG A 159 16.00 21.53 8.53
C ARG A 159 16.11 20.90 7.14
N SER A 160 15.58 19.70 6.94
CA SER A 160 15.62 19.01 5.66
C SER A 160 14.53 19.52 4.72
N ILE A 161 13.35 19.88 5.23
CA ILE A 161 12.22 20.30 4.40
C ILE A 161 12.28 21.81 4.10
N GLU A 162 12.34 22.64 5.13
CA GLU A 162 12.07 24.09 5.02
C GLU A 162 13.31 24.96 4.83
N SER A 163 14.50 24.43 5.12
CA SER A 163 15.72 25.26 5.10
C SER A 163 16.38 25.36 3.72
N GLY A 164 17.22 26.40 3.54
CA GLY A 164 18.05 26.62 2.35
C GLY A 164 19.07 25.51 2.04
N VAL A 165 19.37 24.64 3.00
CA VAL A 165 20.22 23.45 2.78
C VAL A 165 19.39 22.17 2.55
N GLY A 166 18.06 22.29 2.65
CA GLY A 166 17.06 21.25 2.41
C GLY A 166 16.30 21.47 1.10
N LEU A 167 14.98 21.28 1.09
CA LEU A 167 14.11 21.53 -0.08
C LEU A 167 13.59 22.97 -0.18
N SER A 168 13.74 23.78 0.88
CA SER A 168 13.29 25.18 0.91
C SER A 168 11.79 25.36 0.60
N THR A 169 10.95 24.45 1.10
CA THR A 169 9.48 24.45 0.94
C THR A 169 8.81 23.93 2.21
N THR A 170 7.48 23.92 2.27
CA THR A 170 6.75 23.30 3.39
C THR A 170 6.46 21.83 3.11
N TYR A 171 6.29 21.01 4.15
CA TYR A 171 5.87 19.62 3.96
C TYR A 171 4.46 19.52 3.36
N GLU A 172 3.58 20.43 3.73
CA GLU A 172 2.22 20.54 3.18
C GLU A 172 2.25 20.77 1.66
N ASP A 173 3.10 21.68 1.18
CA ASP A 173 3.26 21.91 -0.27
C ASP A 173 3.76 20.65 -0.99
N LEU A 174 4.73 19.92 -0.42
CA LEU A 174 5.23 18.66 -0.99
C LEU A 174 4.13 17.60 -1.07
N PHE A 175 3.33 17.47 -0.01
CA PHE A 175 2.22 16.52 0.05
C PHE A 175 1.14 16.86 -0.98
N LEU A 176 0.69 18.11 -1.02
CA LEU A 176 -0.35 18.56 -1.94
C LEU A 176 0.08 18.46 -3.40
N GLN A 177 1.36 18.76 -3.71
CA GLN A 177 1.92 18.63 -5.05
C GLN A 177 2.03 17.17 -5.51
N ALA A 178 2.10 16.21 -4.59
CA ALA A 178 2.11 14.79 -4.91
C ALA A 178 0.73 14.23 -5.29
N ILE A 179 -0.36 14.98 -5.06
CA ILE A 179 -1.71 14.61 -5.49
C ILE A 179 -1.85 14.85 -7.00
N ASN A 180 -1.82 13.77 -7.77
CA ASN A 180 -1.95 13.79 -9.22
C ASN A 180 -3.43 13.69 -9.66
N THR A 181 -3.78 14.32 -10.78
CA THR A 181 -5.07 14.11 -11.44
C THR A 181 -4.83 13.32 -12.72
N ALA A 182 -5.30 12.08 -12.77
CA ALA A 182 -5.15 11.22 -13.93
C ALA A 182 -5.90 11.76 -15.14
N SER A 183 -5.46 11.36 -16.34
CA SER A 183 -6.11 11.71 -17.61
C SER A 183 -7.57 11.27 -17.71
N THR A 184 -7.96 10.30 -16.87
CA THR A 184 -9.31 9.74 -16.79
C THR A 184 -10.14 10.29 -15.62
N GLY A 185 -9.59 11.24 -14.85
CA GLY A 185 -10.30 12.03 -13.83
C GLY A 185 -10.06 11.61 -12.38
N GLU A 186 -9.39 10.49 -12.14
CA GLU A 186 -9.04 10.01 -10.79
C GLU A 186 -8.07 10.96 -10.09
N LYS A 187 -8.20 11.08 -8.77
CA LYS A 187 -7.19 11.70 -7.90
C LYS A 187 -6.32 10.60 -7.33
N ILE A 188 -5.01 10.72 -7.51
CA ILE A 188 -4.03 9.71 -7.14
C ILE A 188 -3.00 10.33 -6.20
N PHE A 189 -2.75 9.65 -5.09
CA PHE A 189 -1.66 9.98 -4.18
C PHE A 189 -0.92 8.68 -3.82
N CYS A 190 0.41 8.72 -3.85
CA CYS A 190 1.26 7.63 -3.38
C CYS A 190 2.33 8.24 -2.48
N GLY A 191 2.37 7.85 -1.21
CA GLY A 191 3.34 8.39 -0.27
C GLY A 191 3.04 8.05 1.18
N PRO A 192 3.96 8.43 2.08
CA PRO A 192 3.76 8.25 3.51
C PRO A 192 2.57 9.10 3.98
N VAL A 193 1.72 8.49 4.79
CA VAL A 193 0.59 9.12 5.47
C VAL A 193 0.62 8.66 6.92
N ASP A 194 0.33 9.57 7.86
CA ASP A 194 0.18 9.18 9.26
C ASP A 194 -1.00 8.20 9.40
N ASP A 195 -0.78 7.10 10.12
CA ASP A 195 -1.81 6.09 10.34
C ASP A 195 -2.94 6.68 11.22
N PRO A 196 -4.18 6.79 10.72
CA PRO A 196 -5.30 7.28 11.52
C PRO A 196 -5.72 6.28 12.61
N PHE A 197 -5.28 5.02 12.52
CA PHE A 197 -5.58 3.96 13.46
C PHE A 197 -4.42 3.74 14.44
N PHE A 198 -4.42 4.53 15.50
CA PHE A 198 -3.51 4.33 16.62
C PHE A 198 -4.26 3.86 17.89
N VAL A 199 -3.83 2.75 18.47
CA VAL A 199 -4.35 2.22 19.76
C VAL A 199 -3.19 1.83 20.68
N ASP A 200 -3.27 2.21 21.96
CA ASP A 200 -2.29 1.79 22.99
C ASP A 200 -2.48 0.31 23.35
N LEU A 201 -2.06 -0.58 22.45
CA LEU A 201 -2.04 -2.03 22.71
C LEU A 201 -1.22 -2.37 23.95
N GLY A 202 -0.18 -1.57 24.25
CA GLY A 202 0.59 -1.68 25.48
C GLY A 202 -0.29 -1.55 26.72
N GLY A 203 -1.14 -0.53 26.79
CA GLY A 203 -2.14 -0.35 27.85
C GLY A 203 -3.26 -1.40 27.81
N VAL A 204 -3.76 -1.76 26.62
CA VAL A 204 -4.81 -2.79 26.47
C VAL A 204 -4.36 -4.12 27.05
N PHE A 205 -3.15 -4.56 26.70
CA PHE A 205 -2.59 -5.84 27.14
C PHE A 205 -1.80 -5.74 28.45
N ASP A 206 -1.57 -4.54 28.99
CA ASP A 206 -1.23 -4.28 30.39
C ASP A 206 -2.52 -4.29 31.24
N LEU A 207 -3.21 -5.43 31.23
CA LEU A 207 -4.40 -5.74 32.02
C LEU A 207 -5.59 -4.78 31.81
N GLY A 208 -5.80 -4.29 30.60
CA GLY A 208 -6.96 -3.46 30.26
C GLY A 208 -6.88 -2.05 30.82
N ASP A 209 -5.68 -1.47 30.88
CA ASP A 209 -5.41 -0.09 31.28
C ASP A 209 -5.92 0.91 30.21
N MET A 210 -7.24 0.91 29.98
CA MET A 210 -7.91 1.71 28.95
C MET A 210 -8.98 2.65 29.54
N PRO A 211 -8.88 3.98 29.32
CA PRO A 211 -7.67 4.69 28.91
C PRO A 211 -6.57 4.56 29.99
N ARG A 212 -5.30 4.73 29.61
CA ARG A 212 -4.13 4.68 30.52
C ARG A 212 -4.43 5.42 31.82
N GLN A 213 -4.43 4.70 32.93
CA GLN A 213 -4.66 5.26 34.26
C GLN A 213 -3.37 5.86 34.82
N ASN A 214 -2.20 5.31 34.44
CA ASN A 214 -0.89 5.78 34.86
C ASN A 214 0.08 5.88 33.67
N GLY A 215 0.50 7.11 33.35
CA GLY A 215 1.45 7.41 32.27
C GLY A 215 0.77 7.82 30.96
N ALA A 216 1.59 8.07 29.94
CA ALA A 216 1.11 8.40 28.60
C ALA A 216 0.79 7.12 27.80
N PRO A 217 -0.22 7.15 26.91
CA PRO A 217 -0.39 6.15 25.86
C PRO A 217 0.93 5.91 25.13
N ARG A 218 1.27 4.64 24.88
CA ARG A 218 2.48 4.29 24.13
C ARG A 218 2.13 4.03 22.68
N ASP A 219 2.85 4.66 21.76
CA ASP A 219 2.57 4.57 20.32
C ASP A 219 2.95 3.23 19.66
N GLY A 220 3.49 2.28 20.44
CA GLY A 220 3.99 1.00 19.96
C GLY A 220 5.25 1.08 19.08
N LEU A 221 5.73 2.30 18.77
CA LEU A 221 6.93 2.59 17.97
C LEU A 221 8.15 2.94 18.83
N ALA A 222 8.06 2.74 20.15
CA ALA A 222 9.14 2.92 21.13
C ALA A 222 9.11 1.89 22.26
#